data_AF-A0AAU7CGN9-F1
#
_entry.id   AF-A0AAU7CGN9-F1
#
_cell.length_a   1.000
_cell.length_b   1.000
_cell.length_c   1.000
_cell.angle_alpha   90.00
_cell.angle_beta   90.00
_cell.angle_gamma   90.00
#
_symmetry.space_group_name_H-M   'P 1'
#
loop_
_entity.id
_entity.type
_entity.pdbx_description
1 polymer ?
#
loop_
_entity_poly.entity_id
_entity_poly.type
_entity_poly.pdbx_seq_one_letter_code
_entity_poly.pdbx_strand_id
1 'polypeptide(L)'
;MEGSPSSGNLRVLKQELARRVREIRESFDSGDGERLAASLGLPVRTWWNYEAGCTMPATVLLEFIELTGAHPHWLLTGEGEPFSSSSR
;
A
#
# COMPACT_ATOMS: atom_id res chain seq x y z
N MET A 1 29.45 16.82 -8.06
CA MET A 1 28.27 17.41 -7.40
C MET A 1 27.22 16.33 -7.35
N GLU A 2 27.20 15.56 -6.27
CA GLU A 2 26.18 14.54 -6.02
C GLU A 2 24.85 15.26 -5.82
N GLY A 3 23.93 15.13 -6.78
CA GLY A 3 22.59 15.69 -6.66
C GLY A 3 21.85 14.93 -5.56
N SER A 4 21.73 15.54 -4.38
CA SER A 4 20.82 15.07 -3.34
C SER A 4 19.46 14.76 -3.98
N PRO A 5 18.87 13.57 -3.78
CA PRO A 5 17.58 13.26 -4.34
C PRO A 5 16.59 14.31 -3.85
N SER A 6 16.06 15.10 -4.78
CA SER A 6 15.13 16.18 -4.49
C SER A 6 13.97 15.61 -3.66
N SER A 7 13.77 16.15 -2.45
CA SER A 7 12.74 15.72 -1.50
C SER A 7 11.31 15.71 -2.10
N GLY A 8 11.12 16.39 -3.24
CA GLY A 8 9.89 16.32 -4.03
C GLY A 8 9.59 14.93 -4.61
N ASN A 9 10.62 14.19 -5.06
CA ASN A 9 10.43 12.88 -5.68
C ASN A 9 9.93 11.84 -4.65
N LEU A 10 10.50 11.85 -3.43
CA LEU A 10 10.08 10.93 -2.37
C LEU A 10 8.63 11.16 -1.92
N ARG A 11 8.18 12.43 -1.86
CA ARG A 11 6.81 12.74 -1.46
C ARG A 11 5.79 12.27 -2.50
N VAL A 12 6.10 12.45 -3.79
CA VAL A 12 5.28 11.94 -4.89
C VAL A 12 5.21 10.41 -4.85
N LEU A 13 6.34 9.73 -4.66
CA LEU A 13 6.39 8.27 -4.53
C LEU A 13 5.54 7.75 -3.35
N LYS A 14 5.58 8.42 -2.19
CA LYS A 14 4.75 8.05 -1.04
C LYS A 14 3.26 8.20 -1.32
N GLN A 15 2.86 9.28 -1.98
CA GLN A 15 1.45 9.50 -2.35
C GLN A 15 0.98 8.47 -3.36
N GLU A 16 1.82 8.15 -4.35
CA GLU A 16 1.47 7.17 -5.38
C GLU A 16 1.38 5.74 -4.83
N LEU A 17 2.28 5.37 -3.91
CA LEU A 17 2.17 4.11 -3.16
C LEU A 17 0.88 4.07 -2.32
N ALA A 18 0.58 5.15 -1.59
CA ALA A 18 -0.62 5.21 -0.74
C ALA A 18 -1.93 5.08 -1.54
N ARG A 19 -1.98 5.71 -2.73
CA ARG A 19 -3.09 5.59 -3.68
C ARG A 19 -3.32 4.13 -4.10
N ARG A 20 -2.25 3.44 -4.50
CA ARG A 20 -2.32 2.04 -4.94
C ARG A 20 -2.63 1.06 -3.81
N VAL A 21 -2.13 1.31 -2.60
CA VAL A 21 -2.52 0.55 -1.40
C VAL A 21 -4.03 0.63 -1.17
N ARG A 22 -4.59 1.84 -1.32
CA ARG A 22 -6.04 2.04 -1.20
C ARG A 22 -6.82 1.30 -2.27
N GLU A 23 -6.37 1.31 -3.53
CA GLU A 23 -7.03 0.57 -4.63
C GLU A 23 -7.10 -0.93 -4.38
N ILE A 24 -6.00 -1.52 -3.91
CA ILE A 24 -5.97 -2.94 -3.53
C ILE A 24 -6.94 -3.21 -2.39
N ARG A 25 -6.95 -2.35 -1.36
CA ARG A 25 -7.89 -2.51 -0.25
C ARG A 25 -9.33 -2.43 -0.75
N GLU A 26 -9.70 -1.43 -1.56
CA GLU A 26 -11.08 -1.26 -2.06
C GLU A 26 -11.54 -2.47 -2.87
N SER A 27 -10.61 -3.14 -3.55
CA SER A 27 -10.87 -4.39 -4.28
C SER A 27 -10.99 -5.62 -3.36
N PHE A 28 -10.30 -5.63 -2.22
CA PHE A 28 -10.31 -6.71 -1.23
C PHE A 28 -11.46 -6.58 -0.21
N ASP A 29 -11.81 -5.35 0.15
CA ASP A 29 -12.84 -4.99 1.14
C ASP A 29 -13.54 -3.69 0.73
N SER A 30 -14.87 -3.76 0.59
CA SER A 30 -15.71 -2.64 0.18
C SER A 30 -15.98 -1.61 1.29
N GLY A 31 -15.57 -1.89 2.54
CA GLY A 31 -15.66 -0.95 3.65
C GLY A 31 -14.55 0.11 3.66
N ASP A 32 -14.47 0.93 4.70
CA ASP A 32 -13.43 1.97 4.86
C ASP A 32 -12.11 1.44 5.46
N GLY A 33 -11.80 0.16 5.24
CA GLY A 33 -10.57 -0.48 5.72
C GLY A 33 -10.60 -1.01 7.15
N GLU A 34 -11.75 -1.00 7.81
CA GLU A 34 -11.91 -1.59 9.14
C GLU A 34 -11.58 -3.08 9.17
N ARG A 35 -12.07 -3.87 8.21
CA ARG A 35 -11.81 -5.33 8.21
C ARG A 35 -10.35 -5.63 7.90
N LEU A 36 -9.76 -4.85 6.99
CA LEU A 36 -8.33 -4.98 6.68
C LEU A 36 -7.47 -4.61 7.89
N ALA A 37 -7.73 -3.47 8.54
CA ALA A 37 -7.00 -3.05 9.73
C ALA A 37 -7.11 -4.08 10.86
N ALA A 38 -8.31 -4.62 11.10
CA ALA A 38 -8.52 -5.68 12.08
C ALA A 38 -7.74 -6.96 11.74
N SER A 39 -7.69 -7.34 10.46
CA SER A 39 -6.94 -8.52 9.99
C SER A 39 -5.43 -8.36 10.17
N LEU A 40 -4.93 -7.12 10.12
CA LEU A 40 -3.52 -6.76 10.35
C LEU A 40 -3.23 -6.45 11.84
N GLY A 41 -4.22 -6.55 12.73
CA GLY A 41 -4.05 -6.20 14.15
C GLY A 41 -3.76 -4.72 14.42
N LEU A 42 -4.21 -3.83 13.53
CA LEU A 42 -3.96 -2.39 13.59
C LEU A 42 -5.21 -1.60 13.99
N PRO A 43 -5.06 -0.45 14.68
CA PRO A 43 -6.13 0.53 14.77
C PRO A 43 -6.52 1.04 13.37
N VAL A 44 -7.82 1.17 13.08
CA VAL A 44 -8.31 1.67 11.77
C VAL A 44 -7.72 3.03 11.40
N ARG A 45 -7.52 3.90 12.39
CA ARG A 45 -6.89 5.22 12.17
C ARG A 45 -5.45 5.10 11.67
N THR A 46 -4.71 4.11 12.13
CA THR A 46 -3.34 3.83 11.65
C THR A 46 -3.38 3.44 10.18
N TRP A 47 -4.36 2.65 9.77
CA TRP A 47 -4.56 2.30 8.37
C TRP A 47 -4.86 3.53 7.50
N TRP A 48 -5.80 4.39 7.91
CA TRP A 48 -6.10 5.63 7.18
C TRP A 48 -4.89 6.55 7.02
N ASN A 49 -4.01 6.61 8.02
CA ASN A 49 -2.77 7.39 7.91
C ASN A 49 -1.90 6.87 6.76
N TYR A 50 -1.81 5.55 6.57
CA TYR A 50 -1.04 4.97 5.47
C TYR A 50 -1.64 5.30 4.11
N GLU A 51 -2.96 5.24 3.97
CA GLU A 51 -3.65 5.67 2.75
C GLU A 51 -3.53 7.18 2.49
N ALA A 52 -3.28 7.98 3.53
CA ALA A 52 -2.99 9.41 3.42
C ALA A 52 -1.51 9.70 3.10
N GLY A 53 -0.66 8.69 2.93
CA GLY A 53 0.76 8.85 2.58
C GLY A 53 1.71 8.95 3.78
N CYS A 54 1.26 8.63 5.00
CA CYS A 54 2.19 8.39 6.10
C CYS A 54 3.08 7.19 5.79
N THR A 55 4.26 7.16 6.41
CA THR A 55 5.21 6.07 6.17
C THR A 55 4.67 4.78 6.76
N MET A 56 4.41 3.80 5.90
CA MET A 56 4.02 2.45 6.30
C MET A 56 5.27 1.64 6.68
N PRO A 57 5.30 0.95 7.82
CA PRO A 57 6.35 0.00 8.13
C PRO A 57 6.40 -1.13 7.09
N ALA A 58 7.61 -1.57 6.72
CA ALA A 58 7.77 -2.63 5.73
C ALA A 58 7.05 -3.94 6.13
N THR A 59 7.02 -4.26 7.43
CA THR A 59 6.30 -5.44 7.94
C THR A 59 4.80 -5.38 7.65
N VAL A 60 4.17 -4.22 7.85
CA VAL A 60 2.75 -4.01 7.55
C VAL A 60 2.50 -4.16 6.04
N LEU A 61 3.40 -3.64 5.20
CA LEU A 61 3.28 -3.79 3.75
C LEU A 61 3.37 -5.26 3.31
N LEU A 62 4.28 -6.03 3.92
CA LEU A 62 4.44 -7.46 3.61
C LEU A 62 3.22 -8.27 4.04
N GLU A 63 2.70 -8.04 5.25
CA GLU A 63 1.46 -8.70 5.72
C GLU A 63 0.26 -8.31 4.86
N PHE A 64 0.17 -7.06 4.44
CA PHE A 64 -0.85 -6.58 3.51
C PHE A 64 -0.78 -7.31 2.15
N ILE A 65 0.42 -7.47 1.59
CA ILE A 65 0.65 -8.20 0.33
C ILE A 65 0.20 -9.66 0.47
N GLU A 66 0.62 -10.34 1.55
CA GLU A 66 0.23 -11.73 1.80
C GLU A 66 -1.28 -11.89 1.98
N LEU A 67 -1.93 -10.94 2.67
CA LEU A 67 -3.36 -10.98 2.94
C LEU A 67 -4.21 -10.73 1.70
N THR A 68 -3.79 -9.79 0.84
CA THR A 68 -4.58 -9.31 -0.30
C THR A 68 -4.21 -9.98 -1.62
N GLY A 69 -3.04 -10.62 -1.69
CA GLY A 69 -2.49 -11.13 -2.95
C GLY A 69 -1.99 -10.01 -3.89
N ALA A 70 -1.77 -8.80 -3.38
CA ALA A 70 -1.27 -7.68 -4.17
C ALA A 70 0.10 -7.98 -4.77
N HIS A 71 0.31 -7.56 -6.01
CA HIS A 71 1.58 -7.76 -6.69
C HIS A 71 2.59 -6.67 -6.26
N PRO A 72 3.76 -7.02 -5.67
CA PRO A 72 4.69 -6.03 -5.13
C PRO A 72 5.25 -5.06 -6.18
N HIS A 73 5.51 -5.56 -7.41
CA HIS A 73 5.98 -4.70 -8.48
C HIS A 73 4.93 -3.66 -8.85
N TRP A 74 3.65 -4.03 -8.92
CA TRP A 74 2.58 -3.10 -9.25
C TRP A 74 2.40 -2.04 -8.15
N LEU A 75 2.48 -2.45 -6.87
CA LEU A 75 2.48 -1.49 -5.74
C LEU A 75 3.65 -0.50 -5.81
N LEU A 76 4.79 -0.90 -6.37
CA LEU A 76 5.98 -0.05 -6.51
C LEU A 76 5.91 0.86 -7.74
N THR A 77 5.56 0.32 -8.91
CA THR A 77 5.64 1.01 -10.23
C THR A 77 4.29 1.41 -10.83
N GLY A 78 3.23 0.67 -10.54
CA GLY A 78 1.89 0.84 -11.12
C GLY A 78 1.76 0.12 -12.46
N GLU A 79 2.80 -0.62 -12.85
CA GLU A 79 2.88 -1.34 -14.11
C GLU A 79 2.51 -2.81 -13.92
N GLY A 80 1.80 -3.37 -14.90
CA GLY A 80 1.32 -4.77 -14.87
C GLY A 80 0.01 -4.94 -14.12
N GLU A 81 -0.27 -6.18 -13.70
CA GLU A 81 -1.50 -6.53 -12.98
C GLU A 81 -1.41 -6.23 -11.47
N PRO A 82 -2.48 -5.71 -10.85
CA PRO A 82 -2.49 -5.35 -9.42
C PRO A 82 -2.42 -6.54 -8.48
N PHE A 83 -2.88 -7.71 -8.93
CA PHE A 83 -2.91 -8.94 -8.15
C PHE A 83 -1.99 -9.99 -8.75
N SER A 84 -1.38 -10.78 -7.88
CA SER A 84 -0.68 -11.99 -8.32
C SER A 84 -1.69 -12.97 -8.93
N SER A 85 -1.41 -13.47 -10.13
CA SER A 85 -2.22 -14.48 -10.80
C SER A 85 -2.16 -15.87 -10.15
N SER A 86 -1.53 -16.03 -8.98
CA SER A 86 -1.61 -17.28 -8.24
C SER A 86 -3.04 -17.52 -7.77
N SER A 87 -3.80 -18.21 -8.63
CA SER A 87 -4.98 -18.98 -8.31
C SER A 87 -4.73 -19.72 -6.98
N ARG A 88 -5.45 -19.33 -5.93
CA ARG A 88 -5.71 -20.19 -4.78
C ARG A 88 -7.13 -20.73 -4.90
#